data_AF-A0A967VNF9-F1
#
_entry.id   AF-A0A967VNF9-F1
#
_cell.length_a   1.000
_cell.length_b   1.000
_cell.length_c   1.000
_cell.angle_alpha   90.00
_cell.angle_beta   90.00
_cell.angle_gamma   90.00
#
_symmetry.space_group_name_H-M   'P 1'
#
loop_
_entity.id
_entity.type
_entity.pdbx_description
1 polymer ?
#
loop_
_entity_poly.entity_id
_entity_poly.type
_entity_poly.pdbx_seq_one_letter_code
_entity_poly.pdbx_strand_id
1 'polypeptide(L)' 'QVRRIILESAVPLPDTRVVRPGGGPEGSGEYVPFGALSTTGGVVDAYAALKLAEERARETP' A
#
# COMPACT_ATOMS: atom_id res chain seq x y z
N GLN A 1 -12.51 10.47 -6.87
CA GLN A 1 -11.27 10.45 -7.70
C GLN A 1 -10.05 10.06 -6.87
N VAL A 2 -9.75 10.73 -5.76
CA VAL A 2 -8.57 10.44 -4.89
C VAL A 2 -8.43 8.96 -4.50
N ARG A 3 -9.49 8.31 -3.99
CA ARG A 3 -9.45 6.87 -3.66
C ARG A 3 -9.00 6.00 -4.83
N ARG A 4 -9.41 6.33 -6.05
CA ARG A 4 -9.06 5.57 -7.26
C ARG A 4 -7.58 5.73 -7.59
N ILE A 5 -7.07 6.95 -7.53
CA ILE A 5 -5.64 7.27 -7.72
C ILE A 5 -4.80 6.49 -6.71
N ILE A 6 -5.17 6.52 -5.42
CA ILE A 6 -4.43 5.81 -4.35
C ILE A 6 -4.38 4.30 -4.59
N LEU A 7 -5.47 3.70 -5.06
CA LEU A 7 -5.52 2.26 -5.32
C LEU A 7 -4.75 1.87 -6.58
N GLU A 8 -4.81 2.68 -7.63
CA GLU A 8 -4.10 2.43 -8.89
C GLU A 8 -2.59 2.68 -8.79
N SER A 9 -2.17 3.55 -7.87
CA SER A 9 -0.74 3.81 -7.61
C SER A 9 -0.12 2.86 -6.57
N ALA A 10 -0.88 1.89 -6.06
CA ALA A 10 -0.36 0.95 -5.07
C ALA A 10 0.54 -0.11 -5.72
N VAL A 11 1.73 -0.32 -5.16
CA VAL A 11 2.65 -1.39 -5.54
C VAL A 11 2.35 -2.63 -4.69
N PRO A 12 1.94 -3.75 -5.30
CA PRO A 12 1.60 -4.97 -4.57
C PRO A 12 2.85 -5.61 -3.94
N LEU A 13 2.73 -5.98 -2.66
CA LEU A 13 3.75 -6.69 -1.88
C LEU A 13 3.11 -7.85 -1.07
N PRO A 14 2.22 -8.67 -1.67
CA PRO A 14 1.38 -9.60 -0.90
C PRO A 14 2.19 -10.65 -0.13
N ASP A 15 3.27 -11.15 -0.72
CA ASP A 15 4.08 -12.24 -0.18
C ASP A 15 5.31 -11.77 0.59
N THR A 16 5.55 -10.45 0.68
CA THR A 16 6.70 -9.89 1.39
C THR A 16 6.60 -10.23 2.88
N ARG A 17 7.56 -11.02 3.38
CA ARG A 17 7.62 -11.41 4.79
C ARG A 17 8.00 -10.21 5.66
N VAL A 18 7.15 -9.88 6.62
CA VAL A 18 7.37 -8.80 7.61
C VAL A 18 7.11 -9.30 9.02
N VAL A 19 7.76 -8.69 10.01
CA VAL A 19 7.49 -8.97 11.42
C VAL A 19 6.09 -8.48 11.75
N ARG A 20 5.25 -9.34 12.34
CA ARG A 20 3.89 -8.96 12.76
C ARG A 20 3.96 -7.83 13.81
N PRO A 21 3.33 -6.66 13.57
CA PRO A 21 3.23 -5.60 14.56
C PRO A 21 2.39 -6.03 15.77
N GLY A 22 2.74 -5.56 16.97
CA GLY A 22 1.91 -5.75 18.17
C GLY A 22 2.12 -7.06 18.94
N GLY A 23 3.08 -7.91 18.53
CA GLY A 23 3.64 -8.90 19.46
C GLY A 23 4.36 -8.13 20.56
N GLY A 24 3.90 -8.24 21.82
CA GLY A 24 4.33 -7.39 22.94
C GLY A 24 5.82 -7.49 23.34
N PRO A 25 6.19 -7.16 24.60
CA PRO A 25 7.59 -7.17 25.07
C PRO A 25 8.32 -8.51 24.88
N GLU A 26 7.56 -9.61 24.77
CA GLU A 26 8.03 -10.98 24.53
C GLU A 26 7.61 -11.51 23.14
N GLY A 27 7.24 -10.61 22.23
CA GLY A 27 6.68 -10.94 20.93
C GLY A 27 7.58 -11.89 20.15
N SER A 28 7.10 -13.11 19.94
CA SER A 28 7.67 -14.00 18.93
C SER A 28 7.71 -13.21 17.64
N GLY A 29 8.91 -12.99 17.08
CA GLY A 29 9.14 -12.29 15.82
C GLY A 29 8.57 -13.06 14.63
N GLU A 30 7.27 -13.36 14.68
CA GLU A 30 6.55 -14.12 13.68
C GLU A 30 6.54 -13.32 12.39
N TYR A 31 7.15 -13.90 11.36
CA TYR A 31 7.15 -13.34 10.03
C TYR A 31 5.88 -13.76 9.31
N VAL A 32 5.06 -12.80 8.93
CA VAL A 32 3.83 -13.00 8.16
C VAL A 32 3.93 -12.33 6.79
N PRO A 33 3.23 -12.82 5.76
CA PRO A 33 3.11 -12.07 4.51
C PRO A 33 2.46 -10.71 4.76
N PHE A 34 3.00 -9.64 4.18
CA PHE A 34 2.48 -8.27 4.34
C PHE A 34 1.03 -8.16 3.85
N GLY A 35 0.63 -8.92 2.83
CA GLY A 35 -0.75 -9.00 2.36
C GLY A 35 -1.74 -9.50 3.41
N ALA A 36 -1.30 -10.24 4.43
CA ALA A 36 -2.16 -10.66 5.54
C ALA A 36 -2.47 -9.50 6.52
N LEU A 37 -1.70 -8.40 6.45
CA LEU A 37 -1.83 -7.23 7.34
C LEU A 37 -2.39 -5.99 6.62
N SER A 38 -2.42 -5.99 5.28
CA SER A 38 -2.84 -4.86 4.47
C SER A 38 -4.01 -5.24 3.57
N THR A 39 -5.15 -4.55 3.70
CA THR A 39 -6.36 -4.78 2.89
C THR A 39 -6.12 -4.63 1.39
N THR A 40 -5.19 -3.76 0.98
CA THR A 40 -4.82 -3.57 -0.44
C THR A 40 -3.69 -4.49 -0.87
N GLY A 41 -3.02 -5.17 0.06
CA GLY A 41 -1.85 -6.01 -0.21
C GLY A 41 -0.64 -5.25 -0.76
N GLY A 42 -0.62 -3.92 -0.68
CA GLY A 42 0.40 -3.08 -1.31
C GLY A 42 0.65 -1.76 -0.60
N VAL A 43 1.72 -1.09 -1.00
CA VAL A 43 2.14 0.21 -0.49
C VAL A 43 1.90 1.26 -1.57
N VAL A 44 1.38 2.42 -1.18
CA VAL A 44 1.12 3.52 -2.12
C VAL A 44 2.44 4.10 -2.63
N ASP A 45 2.64 4.10 -3.95
CA ASP A 45 3.67 4.91 -4.59
C ASP A 45 3.16 6.35 -4.72
N ALA A 46 3.71 7.24 -3.89
CA ALA A 46 3.31 8.63 -3.84
C ALA A 46 3.68 9.39 -5.13
N TYR A 47 4.78 9.03 -5.79
CA TYR A 47 5.19 9.68 -7.03
C TYR A 47 4.28 9.30 -8.19
N ALA A 48 3.97 8.00 -8.32
CA ALA A 48 2.99 7.52 -9.30
C ALA A 48 1.59 8.11 -9.03
N ALA A 49 1.18 8.22 -7.77
CA ALA A 49 -0.08 8.84 -7.38
C ALA A 49 -0.18 10.31 -7.86
N LEU A 50 0.89 11.08 -7.69
CA LEU A 50 0.92 12.48 -8.12
C LEU A 50 0.84 12.62 -9.64
N LYS A 51 1.54 11.77 -10.39
CA LYS A 51 1.43 11.75 -11.85
C LYS A 51 0.01 11.44 -12.33
N LEU A 52 -0.59 10.37 -11.78
CA LEU A 52 -1.97 10.00 -12.10
C LEU A 52 -2.97 11.09 -11.71
N ALA A 53 -2.72 11.83 -10.63
CA ALA A 53 -3.54 12.97 -10.24
C ALA A 53 -3.43 14.12 -11.24
N GLU A 54 -2.22 14.43 -11.70
CA GLU A 54 -1.98 15.47 -12.71
C GLU A 54 -2.64 15.13 -14.05
N GLU A 55 -2.52 13.89 -14.52
CA GLU A 55 -3.16 13.41 -15.75
C GLU A 55 -4.69 13.58 -15.69
N ARG A 56 -5.33 13.12 -14.60
CA ARG A 56 -6.78 13.22 -14.43
C ARG A 56 -7.28 14.65 -14.27
N ALA A 57 -6.48 15.52 -13.66
CA ALA A 57 -6.81 16.94 -13.55
C ALA A 57 -6.85 17.61 -14.92
N ARG A 58 -6.01 17.19 -15.88
CA ARG A 58 -5.99 17.71 -17.25
C ARG A 58 -7.13 17.18 -18.11
N GLU A 59 -7.65 15.98 -17.81
CA GLU A 59 -8.76 15.35 -18.53
C GLU A 59 -10.15 15.86 -18.10
N THR A 60 -10.23 16.58 -16.98
CA THR A 60 -11.49 17.16 -16.50
C THR A 60 -11.59 18.60 -17.01
N PRO A 61 -12.55 18.94 -17.89
CA PRO A 61 -12.71 20.30 -18.42
C PRO A 61 -13.17 21.32 -17.36
#